data_AF-A0ABD5S1L4-F1
#
_entry.id   AF-A0ABD5S1L4-F1
#
_cell.length_a   1.000
_cell.length_b   1.000
_cell.length_c   1.000
_cell.angle_alpha   90.00
_cell.angle_beta   90.00
_cell.angle_gamma   90.00
#
_symmetry.space_group_name_H-M   'P 1'
#
loop_
_entity.id
_entity.type
_entity.pdbx_description
1 polymer ?
#
loop_
_entity_poly.entity_id
_entity_poly.type
_entity_poly.pdbx_seq_one_letter_code
_entity_poly.pdbx_strand_id
1 'polypeptide(L)' 'MNDHRCPHCDVSLEETTVTAEGVGDLYVETDREGGVLDRLGVGQQTPLEAFLCPECGRTQLFADLDD' A
#
# COMPACT_ATOMS: atom_id res chain seq x y z
N MET A 1 14.53 6.21 -6.10
CA MET A 1 13.87 6.36 -4.79
C MET A 1 12.82 7.41 -5.01
N ASN A 2 11.55 7.01 -5.11
CA ASN A 2 10.46 7.96 -5.27
C ASN A 2 10.14 8.47 -3.88
N ASP A 3 10.47 9.72 -3.58
CA ASP A 3 10.17 10.31 -2.27
C ASP A 3 8.65 10.46 -2.12
N HIS A 4 8.01 9.45 -1.52
CA HIS A 4 6.57 9.48 -1.26
C HIS A 4 6.24 10.66 -0.35
N ARG A 5 5.37 11.56 -0.82
CA ARG A 5 4.92 12.72 -0.03
C ARG A 5 3.50 12.57 0.48
N CYS A 6 3.25 13.19 1.63
CA CYS A 6 1.91 13.34 2.15
C CYS A 6 1.13 14.34 1.29
N PRO A 7 -0.01 13.99 0.67
CA PRO A 7 -0.79 14.93 -0.12
C PRO A 7 -1.51 15.99 0.71
N HIS A 8 -1.51 15.86 2.05
CA HIS A 8 -2.11 16.83 2.95
C HIS A 8 -1.07 17.82 3.52
N CYS A 9 0.11 17.33 3.91
CA CYS A 9 1.15 18.15 4.54
C CYS A 9 2.30 18.54 3.60
N ASP A 10 2.42 17.91 2.42
CA ASP A 10 3.54 18.02 1.46
C ASP A 10 4.93 17.70 2.07
N VAL A 11 4.97 16.95 3.17
CA VAL A 11 6.21 16.41 3.76
C VAL A 11 6.49 14.99 3.27
N SER A 12 7.75 14.58 3.34
CA SER A 12 8.16 13.20 3.09
C SER A 12 7.48 12.26 4.08
N LEU A 13 7.01 11.12 3.57
CA LEU A 13 6.52 10.04 4.42
C LEU A 13 7.69 9.19 4.90
N GLU A 14 7.50 8.55 6.05
CA GLU A 14 8.45 7.58 6.61
C GLU A 14 7.95 6.16 6.36
N GLU A 15 8.85 5.26 5.99
CA GLU A 15 8.53 3.83 5.86
C GLU A 15 8.04 3.28 7.21
N THR A 16 7.01 2.45 7.18
CA THR A 16 6.44 1.86 8.39
C THR A 16 5.98 0.43 8.15
N THR A 17 5.73 -0.29 9.23
CA THR A 17 5.18 -1.65 9.18
C THR A 17 3.73 -1.62 9.62
N VAL A 18 2.83 -2.14 8.79
CA VAL A 18 1.44 -2.39 9.19
C VAL A 18 1.35 -3.80 9.74
N THR A 19 1.02 -3.92 11.02
CA THR A 19 0.75 -5.20 11.67
C THR A 19 -0.76 -5.36 11.87
N ALA A 20 -1.27 -6.58 11.65
CA ALA A 20 -2.62 -6.96 12.02
C ALA A 20 -2.52 -8.05 13.10
N GLU A 21 -2.78 -7.71 14.36
CA GLU A 21 -2.79 -8.71 15.44
C GLU A 21 -3.98 -9.67 15.27
N GLY A 22 -3.70 -10.98 15.24
CA GLY A 22 -4.72 -12.03 15.23
C GLY A 22 -5.36 -12.33 13.87
N VAL A 23 -4.91 -11.68 12.80
CA VAL A 23 -5.39 -11.91 11.43
C VAL A 23 -4.25 -12.55 10.61
N GLY A 24 -4.58 -13.50 9.74
CA GLY A 24 -3.64 -13.93 8.69
C GLY A 24 -3.23 -12.74 7.81
N ASP A 25 -2.26 -12.97 6.93
CA ASP A 25 -1.71 -12.01 5.96
C ASP A 25 -2.69 -10.90 5.52
N LEU A 26 -2.21 -9.63 5.50
CA LEU A 26 -3.00 -8.48 5.06
C LEU A 26 -3.14 -8.48 3.53
N TYR A 27 -4.39 -8.43 3.03
CA TYR A 27 -4.68 -8.41 1.60
C TYR A 27 -5.57 -7.23 1.22
N VAL A 28 -5.37 -6.70 0.01
CA VAL A 28 -6.25 -5.70 -0.60
C VAL A 28 -7.21 -6.43 -1.55
N GLU A 29 -8.50 -6.40 -1.24
CA GLU A 29 -9.54 -6.89 -2.14
C GLU A 29 -9.94 -5.78 -3.13
N THR A 30 -9.99 -6.11 -4.42
CA THR A 30 -10.45 -5.20 -5.47
C THR A 30 -11.55 -5.86 -6.29
N ASP A 31 -12.59 -5.10 -6.65
CA ASP A 31 -13.65 -5.57 -7.55
C ASP A 31 -13.08 -5.78 -8.95
N ARG A 32 -13.27 -7.00 -9.47
CA ARG A 32 -12.64 -7.50 -10.71
C ARG A 32 -13.59 -7.37 -11.89
N GLU A 33 -13.50 -6.24 -12.59
CA GLU A 33 -14.00 -6.14 -13.97
C GLU A 33 -12.93 -5.49 -14.87
N GLY A 34 -12.08 -6.31 -15.48
CA GLY A 34 -11.43 -6.06 -16.77
C GLY A 34 -10.36 -4.97 -16.83
N GLY A 35 -9.56 -4.79 -15.77
CA GLY A 35 -8.61 -3.69 -15.64
C GLY A 35 -7.18 -4.11 -15.32
N VAL A 36 -6.26 -3.14 -15.17
CA VAL A 36 -4.85 -3.38 -14.75
C VAL A 36 -4.75 -4.20 -13.45
N LEU A 37 -5.81 -4.15 -12.63
CA LEU A 37 -5.95 -4.87 -11.37
C LEU A 37 -6.30 -6.37 -11.53
N ASP A 38 -6.66 -6.83 -12.73
CA ASP A 38 -6.79 -8.28 -13.00
C ASP A 38 -5.43 -9.01 -12.95
N ARG A 39 -4.32 -8.29 -13.22
CA ARG A 39 -2.96 -8.84 -13.11
C ARG A 39 -2.57 -9.13 -11.65
N LEU A 40 -3.20 -8.48 -10.69
CA LEU A 40 -3.00 -8.73 -9.26
C LEU A 40 -3.63 -10.05 -8.79
N GLY A 41 -4.41 -10.73 -9.64
CA GLY A 41 -4.72 -12.16 -9.55
C GLY A 41 -5.52 -12.62 -8.32
N VAL A 42 -6.40 -13.60 -8.52
CA VAL A 42 -6.92 -14.42 -7.41
C VAL A 42 -5.75 -15.29 -6.93
N GLY A 43 -5.16 -14.97 -5.77
CA GLY A 43 -4.12 -15.77 -5.12
C GLY A 43 -2.69 -15.22 -5.20
N GLN A 44 -2.47 -14.03 -5.76
CA GLN A 44 -1.16 -13.35 -5.66
C GLN A 44 -1.18 -12.39 -4.48
N GLN A 45 -0.36 -12.69 -3.48
CA GLN A 45 -0.10 -11.82 -2.35
C GLN A 45 0.92 -10.77 -2.82
N THR A 46 0.46 -9.70 -3.47
CA THR A 46 1.37 -8.63 -3.85
C THR A 46 1.85 -7.92 -2.59
N PRO A 47 3.16 -7.88 -2.31
CA PRO A 47 3.67 -7.19 -1.14
C PRO A 47 3.31 -5.71 -1.23
N LEU A 48 2.94 -5.14 -0.09
CA LEU A 48 2.64 -3.73 0.04
C LEU A 48 3.74 -3.04 0.84
N GLU A 49 4.25 -1.95 0.31
CA GLU A 49 5.07 -1.01 1.05
C GLU A 49 4.15 0.00 1.77
N ALA A 50 4.40 0.25 3.05
CA ALA A 50 3.61 1.15 3.85
C ALA A 50 4.42 2.37 4.28
N PHE A 51 3.79 3.54 4.20
CA PHE A 51 4.41 4.81 4.57
C PHE A 51 3.47 5.66 5.42
N LEU A 52 3.99 6.31 6.45
CA LEU A 52 3.26 7.14 7.41
C LEU A 52 3.71 8.60 7.32
N CYS A 53 2.76 9.53 7.35
CA CYS A 53 3.08 10.95 7.52
C CYS A 53 3.38 11.25 9.00
N PRO A 54 4.57 11.77 9.34
CA PRO A 54 4.93 12.09 10.73
C PRO A 54 4.11 13.21 11.35
N GLU A 55 3.52 14.08 10.52
CA GLU A 55 2.79 15.26 11.01
C GLU A 55 1.31 14.99 11.24
N CYS A 56 0.64 14.31 10.30
CA CYS A 56 -0.82 14.11 10.35
C CYS A 56 -1.26 12.67 10.52
N GLY A 57 -0.33 11.71 10.54
CA GLY A 57 -0.63 10.29 10.76
C GLY A 57 -1.31 9.57 9.58
N ARG A 58 -1.35 10.19 8.39
CA ARG A 58 -1.91 9.54 7.19
C ARG A 58 -0.99 8.40 6.73
N THR A 59 -1.54 7.19 6.60
CA THR A 59 -0.86 6.02 6.03
C THR A 59 -1.18 5.86 4.55
N GLN A 60 -0.17 5.51 3.74
CA GLN A 60 -0.33 5.14 2.34
C GLN A 60 0.28 3.75 2.11
N LEU A 61 -0.40 2.93 1.30
CA LEU A 61 0.05 1.59 0.90
C LEU A 61 0.30 1.60 -0.60
N PHE A 62 1.46 1.11 -1.03
CA PHE A 62 1.84 0.98 -2.43
C PHE A 62 2.03 -0.50 -2.76
N ALA A 63 1.39 -0.96 -3.82
CA ALA A 63 1.63 -2.31 -4.34
C ALA A 63 2.89 -2.29 -5.20
N ASP A 64 3.77 -3.27 -4.96
CA ASP A 64 4.93 -3.51 -5.84
C ASP A 64 4.43 -4.26 -7.08
N LEU A 65 4.27 -3.54 -8.19
CA LEU A 65 3.79 -4.09 -9.45
C LEU A 65 4.98 -4.33 -10.37
N ASP A 66 5.19 -5.57 -10.82
CA ASP A 66 6.03 -5.85 -11.98
C ASP A 66 5.40 -5.20 -13.24
N ASP A 67 6.20 -4.46 -14.02
CA ASP A 67 5.79 -3.76 -15.27
C ASP A 67 5.24 -4.71 -16.36
#